data_AF-A0A3S1QBN2-F1
#
_entry.id   AF-A0A3S1QBN2-F1
#
_cell.length_a   1.000
_cell.length_b   1.000
_cell.length_c   1.000
_cell.angle_alpha   90.00
_cell.angle_beta   90.00
_cell.angle_gamma   90.00
#
_symmetry.space_group_name_H-M   'P 1'
#
loop_
_entity.id
_entity.type
_entity.pdbx_description
1 polymer ?
#
loop_
_entity_poly.entity_id
_entity_poly.type
_entity_poly.pdbx_seq_one_letter_code
_entity_poly.pdbx_strand_id
1 'polypeptide(L)'
;MLARLKSAPATDFEKLLVVPQRPPSIAEAEAALRNATAAREEGQQRHIEAGRRLQNQPLGQPPSITHAEVEELGQALAPLFEAEAAAKARRDEAVRAYEASIAPALAEPIAQLREAIEESIENLERLLGYGAAFRARAGSLDLAKISRLPGVCAPAIERLRLVRAALQHADRN
;
A
#
# COMPACT_ATOMS: atom_id res chain seq x y z
N MET A 1 39.14 34.18 -4.20
CA MET A 1 38.86 32.83 -4.75
C MET A 1 37.48 32.40 -4.25
N LEU A 2 36.49 32.33 -5.14
CA LEU A 2 35.13 31.90 -4.80
C LEU A 2 35.13 30.37 -4.71
N ALA A 3 35.20 29.84 -3.49
CA ALA A 3 34.98 28.42 -3.25
C ALA A 3 33.54 28.09 -3.69
N ARG A 4 33.38 27.35 -4.79
CA ARG A 4 32.11 26.72 -5.14
C ARG A 4 31.83 25.69 -4.06
N LEU A 5 31.06 26.08 -3.04
CA LEU A 5 30.44 25.15 -2.11
C LEU A 5 29.66 24.15 -2.97
N LYS A 6 30.16 22.91 -3.05
CA LYS A 6 29.37 21.80 -3.58
C LYS A 6 28.14 21.74 -2.69
N SER A 7 26.97 22.08 -3.22
CA SER A 7 25.73 21.81 -2.51
C SER A 7 25.72 20.32 -2.20
N ALA A 8 25.32 19.95 -0.98
CA ALA A 8 25.08 18.56 -0.67
C ALA A 8 24.16 17.97 -1.75
N PRO A 9 24.38 16.71 -2.19
CA PRO A 9 23.50 16.08 -3.15
C PRO A 9 22.07 16.12 -2.60
N ALA A 10 21.14 16.66 -3.39
CA ALA A 10 19.74 16.68 -3.00
C ALA A 10 19.26 15.25 -2.77
N THR A 11 18.56 15.04 -1.66
CA THR A 11 17.95 13.75 -1.32
C THR A 11 17.04 13.30 -2.46
N ASP A 12 17.32 12.14 -3.02
CA ASP A 12 16.57 11.58 -4.15
C ASP A 12 15.35 10.81 -3.64
N PHE A 13 14.27 11.55 -3.37
CA PHE A 13 13.03 10.98 -2.84
C PHE A 13 12.35 9.98 -3.80
N GLU A 14 12.64 10.04 -5.11
CA GLU A 14 12.14 9.03 -6.07
C GLU A 14 12.72 7.65 -5.78
N LYS A 15 13.95 7.59 -5.26
CA LYS A 15 14.60 6.35 -4.85
C LYS A 15 14.27 5.91 -3.42
N LEU A 16 13.89 6.84 -2.55
CA LEU A 16 13.59 6.55 -1.14
C LEU A 16 12.13 6.18 -0.90
N LEU A 17 11.18 6.80 -1.60
CA LEU A 17 9.75 6.55 -1.45
C LEU A 17 9.29 5.39 -2.33
N VAL A 18 9.88 4.22 -2.13
CA VAL A 18 9.56 3.01 -2.89
C VAL A 18 8.70 2.09 -2.03
N VAL A 19 7.49 1.79 -2.51
CA VAL A 19 6.64 0.75 -1.91
C VAL A 19 7.31 -0.60 -2.17
N PRO A 20 7.54 -1.43 -1.13
CA PRO A 20 8.09 -2.77 -1.31
C PRO A 20 7.29 -3.56 -2.35
N GLN A 21 7.96 -4.37 -3.17
CA GLN A 21 7.26 -5.22 -4.13
C GLN A 21 6.52 -6.36 -3.42
N ARG A 22 5.39 -6.76 -3.98
CA ARG A 22 4.62 -7.91 -3.48
C ARG A 22 5.50 -9.18 -3.57
N PRO A 23 5.74 -9.88 -2.44
CA PRO A 23 6.64 -11.02 -2.44
C PRO A 23 6.03 -12.21 -3.22
N PRO A 24 6.89 -13.05 -3.84
CA PRO A 24 6.45 -14.22 -4.61
C PRO A 24 5.70 -15.24 -3.73
N SER A 25 6.00 -15.30 -2.44
CA SER A 25 5.34 -16.18 -1.46
C SER A 25 3.82 -16.01 -1.42
N ILE A 26 3.31 -14.80 -1.70
CA ILE A 26 1.86 -14.58 -1.75
C ILE A 26 1.26 -15.20 -3.01
N ALA A 27 1.93 -15.08 -4.16
CA ALA A 27 1.47 -15.70 -5.40
C ALA A 27 1.50 -17.23 -5.31
N GLU A 28 2.52 -17.78 -4.66
CA GLU A 28 2.62 -19.21 -4.35
C GLU A 28 1.48 -19.67 -3.42
N ALA A 29 1.19 -18.91 -2.36
CA ALA A 29 0.08 -19.21 -1.46
C ALA A 29 -1.29 -19.11 -2.14
N GLU A 30 -1.49 -18.16 -3.06
CA GLU A 30 -2.69 -18.05 -3.88
C GLU A 30 -2.83 -19.22 -4.87
N ALA A 31 -1.73 -19.69 -5.45
CA ALA A 31 -1.73 -20.89 -6.28
C ALA A 31 -2.08 -22.15 -5.46
N ALA A 32 -1.51 -22.29 -4.27
CA ALA A 32 -1.81 -23.39 -3.36
C ALA A 32 -3.30 -23.40 -2.94
N LEU A 33 -3.86 -22.23 -2.62
CA LEU A 33 -5.29 -22.10 -2.30
C LEU A 33 -6.17 -22.52 -3.48
N ARG A 34 -5.88 -22.04 -4.70
CA ARG A 34 -6.62 -22.45 -5.91
C ARG A 34 -6.61 -23.96 -6.11
N ASN A 35 -5.46 -24.60 -5.92
CA ASN A 35 -5.32 -26.05 -6.06
C ASN A 35 -6.13 -26.79 -4.97
N ALA A 36 -6.09 -26.32 -3.73
CA ALA A 36 -6.85 -26.92 -2.63
C ALA A 36 -8.37 -26.79 -2.84
N THR A 37 -8.83 -25.61 -3.28
CA THR A 37 -10.25 -25.39 -3.62
C THR A 37 -10.68 -26.30 -4.78
N ALA A 38 -9.89 -26.41 -5.84
CA ALA A 38 -10.21 -27.29 -6.96
C ALA A 38 -10.31 -28.76 -6.53
N ALA A 39 -9.38 -29.24 -5.71
CA ALA A 39 -9.41 -30.60 -5.17
C ALA A 39 -10.64 -30.85 -4.29
N ARG A 40 -11.04 -29.87 -3.46
CA ARG A 40 -12.26 -29.95 -2.65
C ARG A 40 -13.51 -29.99 -3.53
N GLU A 41 -13.60 -29.14 -4.55
CA GLU A 41 -14.73 -29.11 -5.48
C GLU A 41 -14.89 -30.43 -6.22
N GLU A 42 -13.79 -30.98 -6.72
CA GLU A 42 -13.77 -32.27 -7.40
C GLU A 42 -14.21 -33.40 -6.45
N GLY A 43 -13.67 -33.44 -5.22
CA GLY A 43 -14.09 -34.41 -4.20
C GLY A 43 -15.58 -34.31 -3.89
N GLN A 44 -16.09 -33.08 -3.71
CA GLN A 44 -17.50 -32.84 -3.41
C GLN A 44 -18.40 -33.26 -4.57
N GLN A 45 -18.01 -32.98 -5.81
CA GLN A 45 -18.73 -33.42 -7.00
C GLN A 45 -18.82 -34.95 -7.06
N ARG A 46 -17.71 -35.66 -6.82
CA ARG A 46 -17.70 -37.14 -6.77
C ARG A 46 -18.65 -37.69 -5.70
N HIS A 47 -18.67 -37.09 -4.51
CA HIS A 47 -19.60 -37.48 -3.44
C HIS A 47 -21.07 -37.22 -3.82
N ILE A 48 -21.38 -36.07 -4.42
CA ILE A 48 -22.73 -35.75 -4.90
C ILE A 48 -23.18 -36.73 -5.99
N GLU A 49 -22.30 -37.03 -6.95
CA GLU A 49 -22.58 -38.00 -8.01
C GLU A 49 -22.81 -39.41 -7.45
N ALA A 50 -21.99 -39.83 -6.49
CA ALA A 50 -22.14 -41.11 -5.80
C ALA A 50 -23.49 -41.20 -5.07
N GLY A 51 -23.89 -40.15 -4.35
CA GLY A 51 -25.22 -40.06 -3.72
C GLY A 51 -26.37 -40.11 -4.73
N ARG A 52 -26.24 -39.43 -5.87
CA ARG A 52 -27.23 -39.50 -6.96
C ARG A 52 -27.32 -40.89 -7.58
N ARG A 53 -26.20 -41.59 -7.76
CA ARG A 53 -26.18 -42.97 -8.27
C ARG A 53 -26.84 -43.94 -7.30
N LEU A 54 -26.62 -43.76 -6.00
CA LEU A 54 -27.24 -44.55 -4.94
C LEU A 54 -28.77 -44.37 -4.91
N GLN A 55 -29.27 -43.14 -5.05
CA GLN A 55 -30.71 -42.86 -5.04
C GLN A 55 -31.45 -43.37 -6.29
N ASN A 56 -30.77 -43.41 -7.45
CA ASN A 56 -31.39 -43.75 -8.74
C ASN A 56 -31.21 -45.23 -9.13
N GLN A 57 -31.00 -46.14 -8.17
CA GLN A 57 -30.79 -47.55 -8.50
C GLN A 57 -32.10 -48.25 -8.91
N PRO A 58 -32.09 -49.02 -10.02
CA PRO A 58 -33.26 -49.76 -10.46
C PRO A 58 -33.55 -50.96 -9.53
N LEU A 59 -34.81 -51.09 -9.11
CA LEU A 59 -35.27 -52.20 -8.27
C LEU A 59 -35.09 -53.54 -8.99
N GLY A 60 -34.49 -54.52 -8.30
CA GLY A 60 -34.28 -55.88 -8.81
C GLY A 60 -32.95 -56.11 -9.54
N GLN A 61 -32.10 -55.10 -9.71
CA GLN A 61 -30.72 -55.25 -10.16
C GLN A 61 -29.73 -55.13 -8.98
N PRO A 62 -28.54 -55.75 -9.06
CA PRO A 62 -27.51 -55.56 -8.05
C PRO A 62 -27.06 -54.09 -7.99
N PRO A 63 -26.78 -53.56 -6.78
CA PRO A 63 -26.44 -52.16 -6.58
C PRO A 63 -25.11 -51.82 -7.28
N SER A 64 -25.08 -50.69 -8.01
CA SER A 64 -23.88 -50.18 -8.67
C SER A 64 -22.96 -49.37 -7.74
N ILE A 65 -23.49 -48.97 -6.59
CA ILE A 65 -22.76 -48.34 -5.49
C ILE A 65 -23.48 -48.65 -4.18
N THR A 66 -22.73 -48.78 -3.09
CA THR A 66 -23.25 -49.08 -1.76
C THR A 66 -23.29 -47.82 -0.90
N HIS A 67 -24.09 -47.85 0.17
CA HIS A 67 -24.09 -46.78 1.17
C HIS A 67 -22.71 -46.58 1.80
N ALA A 68 -21.97 -47.66 2.05
CA ALA A 68 -20.62 -47.60 2.62
C ALA A 68 -19.64 -46.85 1.72
N GLU A 69 -19.69 -47.07 0.40
CA GLU A 69 -18.84 -46.35 -0.56
C GLU A 69 -19.18 -44.85 -0.64
N VAL A 70 -20.46 -44.48 -0.56
CA VAL A 70 -20.85 -43.06 -0.49
C VAL A 70 -20.35 -42.42 0.81
N GLU A 71 -20.46 -43.13 1.92
CA GLU A 71 -19.97 -42.65 3.22
C GLU A 71 -18.45 -42.49 3.25
N GLU A 72 -17.70 -43.44 2.67
CA GLU A 72 -16.24 -43.36 2.52
C GLU A 72 -15.83 -42.13 1.70
N LEU A 73 -16.53 -41.85 0.59
CA LEU A 73 -16.33 -40.63 -0.19
C LEU A 73 -16.64 -39.37 0.61
N GLY A 74 -17.66 -39.40 1.47
CA GLY A 74 -18.00 -38.30 2.37
C GLY A 74 -16.92 -38.06 3.43
N GLN A 75 -16.39 -39.13 4.02
CA GLN A 75 -15.28 -39.05 4.99
C GLN A 75 -13.99 -38.50 4.34
N ALA A 76 -13.74 -38.84 3.07
CA ALA A 76 -12.60 -38.33 2.30
C ALA A 76 -12.67 -36.81 2.02
N LEU A 77 -13.82 -36.15 2.22
CA LEU A 77 -13.94 -34.70 2.06
C LEU A 77 -13.32 -33.91 3.22
N ALA A 78 -13.39 -34.43 4.45
CA ALA A 78 -12.88 -33.76 5.64
C ALA A 78 -11.43 -33.25 5.48
N PRO A 79 -10.44 -34.08 5.06
CA PRO A 79 -9.08 -33.61 4.86
C PRO A 79 -8.96 -32.58 3.71
N LEU A 80 -9.85 -32.57 2.72
CA LEU A 80 -9.85 -31.57 1.65
C LEU A 80 -10.29 -30.19 2.16
N PHE A 81 -11.29 -30.14 3.02
CA PHE A 81 -11.70 -28.89 3.69
C PHE A 81 -10.61 -28.35 4.62
N GLU A 82 -9.95 -29.23 5.37
CA GLU A 82 -8.81 -28.85 6.22
C GLU A 82 -7.64 -28.30 5.39
N ALA A 83 -7.32 -28.94 4.26
CA ALA A 83 -6.28 -28.48 3.34
C ALA A 83 -6.60 -27.10 2.74
N GLU A 84 -7.85 -26.85 2.35
CA GLU A 84 -8.29 -25.52 1.87
C GLU A 84 -8.17 -24.46 2.97
N ALA A 85 -8.64 -24.76 4.19
CA ALA A 85 -8.55 -23.85 5.32
C ALA A 85 -7.10 -23.51 5.67
N ALA A 86 -6.20 -24.50 5.66
CA ALA A 86 -4.78 -24.30 5.90
C ALA A 86 -4.12 -23.47 4.78
N ALA A 87 -4.46 -23.72 3.51
CA ALA A 87 -3.96 -22.93 2.38
C ALA A 87 -4.42 -21.47 2.46
N LYS A 88 -5.68 -21.24 2.85
CA LYS A 88 -6.23 -19.90 3.06
C LYS A 88 -5.51 -19.18 4.20
N ALA A 89 -5.32 -19.84 5.34
CA ALA A 89 -4.62 -19.27 6.49
C ALA A 89 -3.20 -18.83 6.12
N ARG A 90 -2.46 -19.66 5.37
CA ARG A 90 -1.10 -19.31 4.89
C ARG A 90 -1.10 -18.10 3.96
N ARG A 91 -2.07 -18.01 3.04
CA ARG A 91 -2.21 -16.85 2.14
C ARG A 91 -2.49 -15.57 2.94
N ASP A 92 -3.39 -15.64 3.92
CA ASP A 92 -3.75 -14.49 4.74
C ASP A 92 -2.59 -14.05 5.64
N GLU A 93 -1.83 -15.00 6.19
CA GLU A 93 -0.60 -14.73 6.96
C GLU A 93 0.46 -14.04 6.09
N ALA A 94 0.72 -14.55 4.87
CA ALA A 94 1.68 -13.95 3.95
C ALA A 94 1.29 -12.52 3.54
N VAL A 95 0.00 -12.27 3.30
CA VAL A 95 -0.52 -10.93 3.00
C VAL A 95 -0.36 -10.00 4.20
N ARG A 96 -0.76 -10.43 5.40
CA ARG A 96 -0.62 -9.62 6.62
C ARG A 96 0.83 -9.29 6.93
N ALA A 97 1.75 -10.25 6.76
CA ALA A 97 3.17 -10.03 6.97
C ALA A 97 3.73 -9.00 5.98
N TYR A 98 3.30 -9.05 4.72
CA TYR A 98 3.66 -8.05 3.73
C TYR A 98 3.09 -6.67 4.07
N GLU A 99 1.80 -6.56 4.39
CA GLU A 99 1.18 -5.28 4.78
C GLU A 99 1.85 -4.67 6.01
N ALA A 100 2.18 -5.49 7.01
CA ALA A 100 2.90 -5.07 8.21
C ALA A 100 4.33 -4.58 7.90
N SER A 101 4.93 -5.01 6.79
CA SER A 101 6.27 -4.56 6.36
C SER A 101 6.28 -3.21 5.64
N ILE A 102 5.14 -2.76 5.10
CA ILE A 102 5.06 -1.52 4.31
C ILE A 102 5.21 -0.28 5.21
N ALA A 103 4.46 -0.22 6.31
CA ALA A 103 4.48 0.91 7.23
C ALA A 103 5.89 1.24 7.75
N PRO A 104 6.67 0.28 8.31
CA PRO A 104 8.03 0.58 8.77
C PRO A 104 9.00 0.92 7.62
N ALA A 105 8.80 0.36 6.42
CA ALA A 105 9.64 0.68 5.27
C ALA A 105 9.45 2.12 4.78
N LEU A 106 8.25 2.69 4.93
CA LEU A 106 7.92 4.03 4.46
C LEU A 106 7.99 5.10 5.56
N ALA A 107 7.91 4.72 6.84
CA ALA A 107 7.86 5.66 7.95
C ALA A 107 9.05 6.64 7.97
N GLU A 108 10.27 6.13 7.83
CA GLU A 108 11.48 6.94 7.84
C GLU A 108 11.61 7.80 6.56
N PRO A 109 11.47 7.27 5.32
CA PRO A 109 11.47 8.09 4.12
C PRO A 109 10.42 9.22 4.11
N ILE A 110 9.21 8.95 4.61
CA ILE A 110 8.15 9.97 4.74
C ILE A 110 8.57 11.03 5.77
N ALA A 111 9.18 10.63 6.88
CA ALA A 111 9.69 11.57 7.87
C ALA A 111 10.79 12.48 7.31
N GLN A 112 11.73 11.91 6.54
CA GLN A 112 12.77 12.66 5.85
C GLN A 112 12.19 13.62 4.80
N LEU A 113 11.17 13.21 4.06
CA LEU A 113 10.47 14.09 3.11
C LEU A 113 9.86 15.29 3.82
N ARG A 114 9.19 15.05 4.95
CA ARG A 114 8.58 16.13 5.74
C ARG A 114 9.63 17.12 6.24
N GLU A 115 10.73 16.63 6.81
CA GLU A 115 11.82 17.48 7.30
C GLU A 115 12.40 18.34 6.16
N ALA A 116 12.63 17.73 4.98
CA ALA A 116 13.11 18.47 3.81
C ALA A 116 12.11 19.52 3.30
N ILE A 117 10.80 19.26 3.37
CA ILE A 117 9.76 20.25 3.05
C ILE A 117 9.78 21.39 4.07
N GLU A 118 9.90 21.09 5.36
CA GLU A 118 9.94 22.11 6.42
C GLU A 118 11.16 23.02 6.27
N GLU A 119 12.35 22.45 6.07
CA GLU A 119 13.58 23.20 5.80
C GLU A 119 13.43 24.08 4.54
N SER A 120 12.82 23.55 3.49
CA SER A 120 12.57 24.29 2.26
C SER A 120 11.61 25.47 2.48
N ILE A 121 10.55 25.27 3.27
CA ILE A 121 9.61 26.34 3.64
C ILE A 121 10.33 27.43 4.44
N GLU A 122 11.14 27.07 5.44
CA GLU A 122 11.92 28.04 6.22
C GLU A 122 12.89 28.85 5.35
N ASN A 123 13.59 28.18 4.45
CA ASN A 123 14.50 28.83 3.51
C ASN A 123 13.76 29.80 2.58
N LEU A 124 12.59 29.41 2.07
CA LEU A 124 11.75 30.28 1.25
C LEU A 124 11.19 31.46 2.05
N GLU A 125 10.70 31.26 3.28
CA GLU A 125 10.24 32.33 4.16
C GLU A 125 11.34 33.36 4.41
N ARG A 126 12.58 32.89 4.68
CA ARG A 126 13.74 33.77 4.88
C ARG A 126 14.05 34.60 3.63
N LEU A 127 14.10 33.97 2.46
CA LEU A 127 14.39 34.65 1.19
C LEU A 127 13.31 35.68 0.82
N LEU A 128 12.03 35.32 0.96
CA LEU A 128 10.92 36.23 0.72
C LEU A 128 10.90 37.36 1.76
N GLY A 129 11.34 37.10 2.99
CA GLY A 129 11.51 38.09 4.04
C GLY A 129 12.45 39.24 3.63
N TYR A 130 13.56 38.93 2.94
CA TYR A 130 14.44 39.97 2.40
C TYR A 130 13.74 40.85 1.36
N GLY A 131 12.95 40.27 0.46
CA GLY A 131 12.18 41.00 -0.54
C GLY A 131 11.09 41.89 0.06
N ALA A 132 10.37 41.38 1.06
CA ALA A 132 9.36 42.15 1.79
C ALA A 132 10.00 43.31 2.58
N ALA A 133 11.11 43.07 3.27
CA ALA A 133 11.85 44.09 4.00
C ALA A 133 12.48 45.14 3.06
N PHE A 134 12.93 44.75 1.87
CA PHE A 134 13.38 45.68 0.84
C PHE A 134 12.24 46.57 0.35
N ARG A 135 11.06 46.01 0.09
CA ARG A 135 9.87 46.79 -0.27
C ARG A 135 9.49 47.81 0.80
N ALA A 136 9.49 47.42 2.07
CA ALA A 136 9.18 48.32 3.18
C ALA A 136 10.17 49.49 3.29
N ARG A 137 11.45 49.27 2.91
CA ARG A 137 12.50 50.30 2.89
C ARG A 137 12.51 51.18 1.65
N ALA A 138 11.77 50.83 0.59
CA ALA A 138 11.82 51.54 -0.70
C ALA A 138 11.12 52.91 -0.69
N GLY A 139 10.42 53.28 0.38
CA GLY A 139 9.82 54.60 0.55
C GLY A 139 8.82 54.93 -0.56
N SER A 140 9.02 56.07 -1.24
CA SER A 140 8.19 56.54 -2.36
C SER A 140 8.59 55.96 -3.72
N LEU A 141 9.64 55.13 -3.78
CA LEU A 141 10.09 54.54 -5.03
C LEU A 141 9.10 53.44 -5.49
N ASP A 142 8.57 53.60 -6.69
CA ASP A 142 7.71 52.58 -7.30
C ASP A 142 8.54 51.40 -7.82
N LEU A 143 8.79 50.43 -6.94
CA LEU A 143 9.51 49.20 -7.27
C LEU A 143 8.83 48.39 -8.38
N ALA A 144 7.53 48.54 -8.61
CA ALA A 144 6.82 47.78 -9.63
C ALA A 144 7.30 48.12 -11.06
N LYS A 145 7.96 49.26 -11.24
CA LYS A 145 8.61 49.66 -12.51
C LYS A 145 9.91 48.90 -12.78
N ILE A 146 10.54 48.32 -11.75
CA ILE A 146 11.79 47.56 -11.86
C ILE A 146 11.50 46.06 -11.75
N SER A 147 10.78 45.64 -10.71
CA SER A 147 10.34 44.26 -10.52
C SER A 147 9.15 44.19 -9.57
N ARG A 148 8.16 43.37 -9.92
CA ARG A 148 7.01 43.10 -9.04
C ARG A 148 7.33 42.12 -7.91
N LEU A 149 8.49 41.46 -7.95
CA LEU A 149 8.86 40.39 -7.02
C LEU A 149 8.82 40.84 -5.54
N PRO A 150 9.43 41.98 -5.13
CA PRO A 150 9.31 42.48 -3.75
C PRO A 150 7.86 42.71 -3.33
N GLY A 151 6.97 42.96 -4.30
CA GLY A 151 5.55 43.16 -4.09
C GLY A 151 4.78 41.90 -3.73
N VAL A 152 5.22 40.75 -4.25
CA VAL A 152 4.58 39.45 -4.10
C VAL A 152 5.14 38.68 -2.88
N CYS A 153 6.29 39.09 -2.34
CA CYS A 153 6.93 38.43 -1.22
C CYS A 153 6.05 38.31 0.04
N ALA A 154 5.39 39.38 0.47
CA ALA A 154 4.53 39.33 1.66
C ALA A 154 3.29 38.42 1.46
N PRO A 155 2.52 38.54 0.37
CA PRO A 155 1.46 37.57 0.06
C PRO A 155 1.94 36.12 -0.07
N ALA A 156 3.14 35.90 -0.61
CA ALA A 156 3.70 34.55 -0.75
C ALA A 156 4.06 33.94 0.62
N ILE A 157 4.56 34.73 1.57
CA ILE A 157 4.80 34.28 2.96
C ILE A 157 3.50 33.82 3.62
N GLU A 158 2.40 34.57 3.47
CA GLU A 158 1.11 34.17 4.04
C GLU A 158 0.60 32.84 3.46
N ARG A 159 0.83 32.59 2.15
CA ARG A 159 0.50 31.31 1.53
C ARG A 159 1.38 30.16 2.05
N LEU A 160 2.66 30.40 2.29
CA LEU A 160 3.56 29.40 2.88
C LEU A 160 3.11 28.99 4.28
N ARG A 161 2.59 29.93 5.07
CA ARG A 161 2.01 29.61 6.40
C ARG A 161 0.81 28.68 6.31
N LEU A 162 -0.04 28.84 5.29
CA LEU A 162 -1.16 27.90 5.06
C LEU A 162 -0.67 26.50 4.70
N VAL A 163 0.40 26.41 3.89
CA VAL A 163 1.04 25.12 3.56
C VAL A 163 1.60 24.47 4.83
N ARG A 164 2.30 25.23 5.69
CA ARG A 164 2.80 24.73 6.98
C ARG A 164 1.67 24.23 7.88
N ALA A 165 0.55 24.97 7.96
CA ALA A 165 -0.61 24.54 8.73
C ALA A 165 -1.19 23.21 8.20
N ALA A 166 -1.31 23.06 6.88
CA ALA A 166 -1.76 21.82 6.27
C ALA A 166 -0.84 20.62 6.57
N LEU A 167 0.48 20.83 6.55
CA LEU A 167 1.46 19.80 6.91
C LEU A 167 1.35 19.39 8.39
N GLN A 168 1.19 20.35 9.31
CA GLN A 168 1.00 20.07 10.74
C GLN A 168 -0.31 19.32 11.03
N HIS A 169 -1.35 19.55 10.22
CA HIS A 169 -2.60 18.78 10.31
C HIS A 169 -2.43 17.35 9.81
N ALA A 170 -1.57 17.10 8.82
CA ALA A 170 -1.30 15.77 8.30
C ALA A 170 -0.59 14.86 9.32
N ASP A 171 0.19 15.41 10.27
CA ASP A 171 0.91 14.66 11.31
C ASP A 171 0.04 14.20 12.49
N ARG A 172 -1.24 14.62 12.59
CA ARG A 172 -2.11 14.29 13.74
C ARG A 172 -2.90 12.97 13.61
N ASN A 173 -2.75 12.26 12.48
CA ASN A 173 -3.41 10.98 12.19
C ASN A 173 -2.41 9.84 12.14
#